data_AF-A0A835Y322-F1
#
_entry.id   AF-A0A835Y322-F1
#
_cell.length_a   1.000
_cell.length_b   1.000
_cell.length_c   1.000
_cell.angle_alpha   90.00
_cell.angle_beta   90.00
_cell.angle_gamma   90.00
#
_symmetry.space_group_name_H-M   'P 1'
#
loop_
_entity.id
_entity.type
_entity.pdbx_description
1 polymer ?
#
loop_
_entity_poly.entity_id
_entity_poly.type
_entity_poly.pdbx_seq_one_letter_code
_entity_poly.pdbx_strand_id
1 'polypeptide(L)'
;MLPPSGRVILLAELNLKDLALRCRGLAFSSVRKCTSSINWCINGCNGAGECIAGVCKCNPGTFGADCFLSLGPDGKPRLLADRGYTPRARGPRVYVYELPPEITTWRNAVGVDRPTARLFLERLTATGARVADGDTADWWFIPVTLRRAADAQDLAEALHYIRLTQPWFNRTQGHRHFVMAVTDLGRSEIDHPRTLGDLTQNITFVTYWGLTQDRPSAGIRPWTASHRNATDIVLPVFISPGKLRRMGAYSGRNHPKYDLKAPPAELERNGPTLYFAGRICGDMSDPRRDGVWPNCATPNNAGYSGGTRQLVHYHHWNRTGFLIKPTGIGGKNPLNATDLMYGTHMLTSKFCFGALGGGHAQRQIQAALAGCVPVLIEDNVLESFEPYLDWNEFGVRVAEADIPRLHRILAAVTPEEYGRKVSRLRCAAQHLAFSTVTGSTMGESGRFDAFETLLEVLRAKAEHPGVAPEGLRRADARLDAFMECRGEEEGEGDGSGLRVVERKDGASSAAGARAGQPQLLCSVSPFDAGDPDVRMCSKVFDLSFRPYGPSAGLMCEASTDLVACPRPWS
;
A
#
# COMPACT_ATOMS: atom_id res chain seq x y z
N MET A 1 32.36 -14.88 -4.47
CA MET A 1 33.17 -14.99 -3.25
C MET A 1 32.31 -14.50 -2.09
N LEU A 2 31.99 -15.38 -1.13
CA LEU A 2 31.44 -14.95 0.16
C LEU A 2 32.47 -14.02 0.81
N PRO A 3 32.08 -12.86 1.38
CA PRO A 3 33.04 -11.99 2.03
C PRO A 3 33.72 -12.74 3.19
N PRO A 4 35.02 -12.53 3.41
CA PRO A 4 35.78 -13.23 4.43
C PRO A 4 35.28 -12.82 5.81
N SER A 5 34.65 -13.77 6.52
CA SER A 5 34.52 -13.83 7.98
C SER A 5 34.40 -12.47 8.71
N GLY A 6 33.44 -11.64 8.35
CA GLY A 6 32.86 -10.70 9.30
C GLY A 6 31.90 -11.51 10.16
N ARG A 7 32.25 -11.81 11.41
CA ARG A 7 31.30 -12.41 12.35
C ARG A 7 30.04 -11.54 12.35
N VAL A 8 28.93 -12.07 11.86
CA VAL A 8 27.59 -11.52 12.15
C VAL A 8 27.43 -11.67 13.65
N ILE A 9 27.74 -10.62 14.41
CA ILE A 9 27.55 -10.67 15.86
C ILE A 9 26.05 -10.70 16.09
N LEU A 10 25.54 -11.88 16.45
CA LEU A 10 24.14 -12.09 16.77
C LEU A 10 23.80 -11.20 17.98
N LEU A 11 22.60 -10.62 18.02
CA LEU A 11 22.16 -9.79 19.15
C LEU A 11 22.27 -10.51 20.51
N ALA A 12 22.25 -11.84 20.50
CA ALA A 12 22.44 -12.72 21.66
C ALA A 12 23.90 -12.79 22.18
N GLU A 13 24.88 -12.37 21.39
CA GLU A 13 26.32 -12.37 21.74
C GLU A 13 26.81 -10.98 22.18
N LEU A 14 25.97 -9.95 22.09
CA LEU A 14 26.30 -8.59 22.49
C LEU A 14 26.06 -8.40 24.00
N ASN A 15 26.99 -7.74 24.67
CA ASN A 15 26.72 -7.25 26.03
C ASN A 15 25.56 -6.22 26.00
N LEU A 16 24.95 -5.94 27.16
CA LEU A 16 23.76 -5.08 27.25
C LEU A 16 23.96 -3.69 26.63
N LYS A 17 25.17 -3.12 26.73
CA LYS A 17 25.51 -1.80 26.20
C LYS A 17 25.56 -1.80 24.68
N ASP A 18 26.18 -2.83 24.10
CA ASP A 18 26.28 -2.99 22.65
C ASP A 18 24.93 -3.39 22.04
N LEU A 19 24.15 -4.22 22.74
CA LEU A 19 22.77 -4.53 22.36
C LEU A 19 21.87 -3.29 22.38
N ALA A 20 22.01 -2.42 23.39
CA ALA A 20 21.27 -1.16 23.47
C ALA A 20 21.68 -0.15 22.39
N LEU A 21 22.97 -0.07 22.07
CA LEU A 21 23.48 0.75 20.97
C LEU A 21 22.93 0.24 19.63
N ARG A 22 22.98 -1.09 19.44
CA ARG A 22 22.49 -1.75 18.25
C ARG A 22 20.99 -1.53 18.06
N CYS A 23 20.17 -1.82 19.07
CA CYS A 23 18.73 -1.61 19.01
C CYS A 23 18.33 -0.16 18.72
N ARG A 24 19.11 0.84 19.21
CA ARG A 24 18.93 2.24 18.81
C ARG A 24 19.25 2.47 17.33
N GLY A 25 20.34 1.89 16.83
CA GLY A 25 20.68 1.93 15.40
C GLY A 25 19.60 1.31 14.51
N LEU A 26 18.92 0.27 14.99
CA LEU A 26 17.77 -0.36 14.32
C LEU A 26 16.45 0.44 14.47
N ALA A 27 16.49 1.65 15.06
CA ALA A 27 15.32 2.50 15.33
C ALA A 27 14.30 1.93 16.34
N PHE A 28 14.73 1.08 17.28
CA PHE A 28 13.91 0.70 18.43
C PHE A 28 14.10 1.67 19.60
N SER A 29 13.02 1.99 20.31
CA SER A 29 13.07 2.90 21.46
C SER A 29 13.67 2.27 22.73
N SER A 30 13.85 0.94 22.78
CA SER A 30 14.49 0.23 23.89
C SER A 30 14.91 -1.18 23.50
N VAL A 31 15.85 -1.77 24.25
CA VAL A 31 16.22 -3.19 24.11
C VAL A 31 15.00 -4.09 24.29
N ARG A 32 14.16 -3.83 25.31
CA ARG A 32 12.93 -4.59 25.53
C ARG A 32 12.02 -4.63 24.30
N LYS A 33 11.85 -3.51 23.59
CA LYS A 33 11.05 -3.49 22.35
C LYS A 33 11.77 -4.16 21.19
N CYS A 34 13.08 -4.05 21.11
CA CYS A 34 13.93 -4.65 20.09
C CYS A 34 14.01 -6.19 20.19
N THR A 35 14.00 -6.74 21.41
CA THR A 35 14.04 -8.20 21.67
C THR A 35 12.67 -8.77 22.01
N SER A 36 11.62 -7.95 21.93
CA SER A 36 10.25 -8.36 22.16
C SER A 36 9.79 -9.32 21.07
N SER A 37 9.02 -10.33 21.47
CA SER A 37 8.28 -11.23 20.56
C SER A 37 7.19 -10.52 19.74
N ILE A 38 6.96 -9.23 19.98
CA ILE A 38 6.11 -8.36 19.14
C ILE A 38 6.82 -8.00 17.82
N ASN A 39 8.16 -8.07 17.76
CA ASN A 39 8.85 -7.87 16.48
C ASN A 39 8.63 -9.07 15.58
N TRP A 40 8.05 -8.81 14.42
CA TRP A 40 7.59 -9.83 13.49
C TRP A 40 8.56 -9.89 12.32
N CYS A 41 9.09 -11.08 12.10
CA CYS A 41 9.86 -11.40 10.93
C CYS A 41 8.92 -11.69 9.75
N ILE A 42 9.42 -11.44 8.53
CA ILE A 42 8.66 -11.66 7.29
C ILE A 42 8.12 -13.08 7.31
N ASN A 43 6.80 -13.23 7.19
CA ASN A 43 6.12 -14.52 7.16
C ASN A 43 6.54 -15.49 8.28
N GLY A 44 6.93 -14.96 9.46
CA GLY A 44 7.38 -15.78 10.59
C GLY A 44 8.57 -16.69 10.29
N CYS A 45 9.45 -16.28 9.37
CA CYS A 45 10.57 -17.09 8.90
C CYS A 45 10.16 -18.43 8.28
N ASN A 46 8.90 -18.56 7.86
CA ASN A 46 8.34 -19.77 7.27
C ASN A 46 8.52 -21.04 8.13
N GLY A 47 8.65 -20.86 9.45
CA GLY A 47 8.99 -21.94 10.38
C GLY A 47 10.37 -22.58 10.14
N ALA A 48 11.18 -22.02 9.25
CA ALA A 48 12.51 -22.50 8.85
C ALA A 48 13.64 -21.65 9.45
N GLY A 49 13.35 -20.94 10.55
CA GLY A 49 14.32 -20.12 11.25
C GLY A 49 13.76 -19.50 12.54
N GLU A 50 14.66 -18.93 13.31
CA GLU A 50 14.34 -18.18 14.53
C GLU A 50 14.18 -16.69 14.21
N CYS A 51 13.11 -16.06 14.70
CA CYS A 51 12.91 -14.63 14.54
C CYS A 51 13.66 -13.85 15.62
N ILE A 52 14.70 -13.11 15.22
CA ILE A 52 15.54 -12.33 16.13
C ILE A 52 15.43 -10.85 15.75
N ALA A 53 14.69 -10.09 16.56
CA ALA A 53 14.49 -8.64 16.38
C ALA A 53 14.00 -8.22 14.97
N GLY A 54 13.11 -9.02 14.37
CA GLY A 54 12.54 -8.76 13.04
C GLY A 54 13.35 -9.32 11.86
N VAL A 55 14.46 -10.01 12.15
CA VAL A 55 15.29 -10.73 11.17
C VAL A 55 15.20 -12.23 11.36
N CYS A 56 15.08 -12.93 10.25
CA CYS A 56 15.09 -14.38 10.26
C CYS A 56 16.50 -14.94 10.29
N LYS A 57 16.85 -15.63 11.38
CA LYS A 57 18.03 -16.49 11.46
C LYS A 57 17.63 -17.88 10.95
N CYS A 58 17.95 -18.14 9.70
CA CYS A 58 17.54 -19.38 9.03
C CYS A 58 18.26 -20.62 9.59
N ASN A 59 17.55 -21.75 9.56
CA ASN A 59 18.11 -23.05 9.85
C ASN A 59 19.16 -23.43 8.78
N PRO A 60 20.13 -24.30 9.09
CA PRO A 60 21.09 -24.76 8.09
C PRO A 60 20.38 -25.31 6.84
N GLY A 61 20.82 -24.85 5.66
CA GLY A 61 20.25 -25.24 4.37
C GLY A 61 19.15 -24.32 3.83
N THR A 62 18.61 -23.41 4.65
CA THR A 62 17.67 -22.37 4.21
C THR A 62 18.28 -20.96 4.32
N PHE A 63 17.80 -20.04 3.50
CA PHE A 63 18.29 -18.66 3.46
C PHE A 63 17.25 -17.68 2.91
N GLY A 64 17.64 -16.41 2.90
CA GLY A 64 16.84 -15.27 2.45
C GLY A 64 16.07 -14.58 3.57
N ALA A 65 15.48 -13.43 3.26
CA ALA A 65 14.90 -12.52 4.27
C ALA A 65 13.78 -13.16 5.13
N ASP A 66 13.15 -14.22 4.64
CA ASP A 66 12.09 -14.98 5.28
C ASP A 66 12.39 -16.49 5.39
N CYS A 67 13.63 -16.93 5.16
CA CYS A 67 14.06 -18.34 5.13
C CYS A 67 13.32 -19.23 4.13
N PHE A 68 12.84 -18.64 3.04
CA PHE A 68 12.01 -19.32 2.05
C PHE A 68 12.82 -20.03 0.95
N LEU A 69 14.10 -19.71 0.82
CA LEU A 69 14.98 -20.30 -0.19
C LEU A 69 15.78 -21.45 0.41
N SER A 70 16.01 -22.48 -0.40
CA SER A 70 16.96 -23.57 -0.14
C SER A 70 17.76 -23.89 -1.40
N LEU A 71 18.85 -24.64 -1.28
CA LEU A 71 19.62 -25.11 -2.44
C LEU A 71 19.11 -26.49 -2.88
N GLY A 72 18.84 -26.64 -4.18
CA GLY A 72 18.55 -27.93 -4.79
C GLY A 72 19.79 -28.83 -4.91
N PRO A 73 19.63 -30.10 -5.33
CA PRO A 73 20.75 -31.02 -5.56
C PRO A 73 21.77 -30.51 -6.60
N ASP A 74 21.32 -29.63 -7.49
CA ASP A 74 22.11 -28.94 -8.52
C ASP A 74 22.81 -27.67 -8.01
N GLY A 75 22.72 -27.38 -6.70
CA GLY A 75 23.28 -26.18 -6.07
C GLY A 75 22.54 -24.89 -6.42
N LYS A 76 21.41 -24.96 -7.13
CA LYS A 76 20.61 -23.79 -7.50
C LYS A 76 19.57 -23.46 -6.43
N PRO A 77 19.28 -22.16 -6.19
CA PRO A 77 18.18 -21.77 -5.31
C PRO A 77 16.84 -22.34 -5.77
N ARG A 78 16.02 -22.80 -4.82
CA ARG A 78 14.64 -23.22 -5.03
C ARG A 78 13.72 -22.63 -3.96
N LEU A 79 12.46 -22.45 -4.31
CA LEU A 79 11.41 -21.99 -3.40
C LEU A 79 10.79 -23.20 -2.70
N LEU A 80 11.11 -23.42 -1.42
CA LEU A 80 10.54 -24.50 -0.59
C LEU A 80 10.36 -25.84 -1.34
N ALA A 81 11.34 -26.24 -2.15
CA ALA A 81 11.19 -27.38 -3.07
C ALA A 81 11.03 -28.73 -2.36
N ASP A 82 11.56 -28.82 -1.15
CA ASP A 82 11.43 -29.94 -0.22
C ASP A 82 10.03 -30.04 0.40
N ARG A 83 9.19 -29.00 0.26
CA ARG A 83 7.87 -28.92 0.89
C ARG A 83 6.71 -28.90 -0.12
N GLY A 84 6.95 -28.92 -1.42
CA GLY A 84 5.88 -29.00 -2.44
C GLY A 84 5.22 -27.66 -2.78
N TYR A 85 5.95 -26.55 -2.59
CA TYR A 85 5.46 -25.22 -2.98
C TYR A 85 5.38 -25.06 -4.50
N THR A 86 4.22 -24.59 -4.98
CA THR A 86 4.03 -24.25 -6.41
C THR A 86 3.93 -22.73 -6.55
N PRO A 87 4.80 -22.05 -7.33
CA PRO A 87 4.64 -20.64 -7.68
C PRO A 87 3.33 -20.38 -8.42
N ARG A 88 2.85 -19.13 -8.42
CA ARG A 88 1.62 -18.81 -9.16
C ARG A 88 1.85 -18.98 -10.67
N ALA A 89 0.83 -19.42 -11.41
CA ALA A 89 1.02 -19.72 -12.84
C ALA A 89 1.22 -18.44 -13.67
N ARG A 90 0.61 -17.33 -13.23
CA ARG A 90 0.58 -16.06 -13.98
C ARG A 90 1.66 -15.08 -13.54
N GLY A 91 2.28 -14.41 -14.50
CA GLY A 91 3.24 -13.33 -14.24
C GLY A 91 2.62 -12.11 -13.51
N PRO A 92 3.47 -11.18 -13.06
CA PRO A 92 4.90 -11.17 -13.28
C PRO A 92 5.63 -12.10 -12.29
N ARG A 93 6.68 -12.75 -12.77
CA ARG A 93 7.65 -13.43 -11.92
C ARG A 93 8.64 -12.40 -11.39
N VAL A 94 8.80 -12.32 -10.08
CA VAL A 94 9.64 -11.31 -9.45
C VAL A 94 10.78 -11.98 -8.69
N TYR A 95 12.01 -11.67 -9.06
CA TYR A 95 13.17 -12.02 -8.25
C TYR A 95 13.38 -10.96 -7.17
N VAL A 96 13.62 -11.38 -5.93
CA VAL A 96 13.97 -10.47 -4.84
C VAL A 96 15.47 -10.59 -4.62
N TYR A 97 16.18 -9.45 -4.68
CA TYR A 97 17.60 -9.48 -4.37
C TYR A 97 17.85 -9.87 -2.92
N GLU A 98 18.67 -10.91 -2.73
CA GLU A 98 19.19 -11.28 -1.42
C GLU A 98 20.33 -10.33 -1.05
N LEU A 99 20.04 -9.41 -0.15
CA LEU A 99 20.97 -8.39 0.33
C LEU A 99 21.39 -8.68 1.77
N PRO A 100 22.57 -8.19 2.20
CA PRO A 100 22.96 -8.21 3.61
C PRO A 100 21.85 -7.64 4.52
N PRO A 101 21.54 -8.31 5.65
CA PRO A 101 20.52 -7.84 6.58
C PRO A 101 20.70 -6.38 7.04
N GLU A 102 21.94 -5.92 7.13
CA GLU A 102 22.38 -4.53 7.40
C GLU A 102 21.64 -3.50 6.56
N ILE A 103 21.43 -3.84 5.28
CA ILE A 103 20.91 -2.94 4.25
C ILE A 103 19.38 -3.05 4.14
N THR A 104 18.79 -4.17 4.57
CA THR A 104 17.38 -4.51 4.28
C THR A 104 16.51 -4.67 5.52
N THR A 105 16.88 -5.57 6.43
CA THR A 105 15.99 -6.07 7.49
C THR A 105 16.40 -5.60 8.88
N TRP A 106 17.62 -5.04 9.02
CA TRP A 106 18.14 -4.40 10.25
C TRP A 106 17.60 -2.98 10.46
N ARG A 107 16.29 -2.82 10.35
CA ARG A 107 15.56 -1.63 10.80
C ARG A 107 14.18 -2.03 11.28
N ASN A 108 13.64 -1.31 12.26
CA ASN A 108 12.24 -1.42 12.63
C ASN A 108 11.33 -0.84 11.53
N ALA A 109 11.20 -1.57 10.42
CA ALA A 109 10.43 -1.18 9.24
C ALA A 109 8.92 -1.14 9.50
N VAL A 110 8.46 -1.49 10.70
CA VAL A 110 7.06 -1.44 11.12
C VAL A 110 6.81 -0.29 12.09
N GLY A 111 7.85 0.13 12.81
CA GLY A 111 7.86 1.36 13.59
C GLY A 111 7.94 2.63 12.75
N VAL A 112 8.24 2.53 11.45
CA VAL A 112 8.10 3.67 10.53
C VAL A 112 6.62 3.92 10.24
N ASP A 113 6.25 5.19 10.04
CA ASP A 113 4.89 5.61 9.75
C ASP A 113 4.37 5.12 8.38
N ARG A 114 5.22 4.49 7.56
CA ARG A 114 4.95 4.01 6.19
C ARG A 114 5.64 2.66 5.92
N PRO A 115 5.07 1.54 6.40
CA PRO A 115 5.69 0.21 6.30
C PRO A 115 5.53 -0.45 4.92
N THR A 116 5.16 0.28 3.88
CA THR A 116 4.63 -0.31 2.63
C THR A 116 5.63 -1.16 1.86
N ALA A 117 6.91 -0.77 1.80
CA ALA A 117 7.94 -1.61 1.17
C ALA A 117 8.09 -2.96 1.89
N ARG A 118 8.00 -2.96 3.23
CA ARG A 118 8.03 -4.17 4.05
C ARG A 118 6.79 -5.03 3.82
N LEU A 119 5.60 -4.42 3.83
CA LEU A 119 4.35 -5.12 3.57
C LEU A 119 4.34 -5.73 2.16
N PHE A 120 4.78 -4.98 1.16
CA PHE A 120 4.91 -5.46 -0.22
C PHE A 120 5.86 -6.67 -0.30
N LEU A 121 7.04 -6.59 0.32
CA LEU A 121 7.98 -7.71 0.34
C LEU A 121 7.34 -8.97 0.94
N GLU A 122 6.67 -8.85 2.08
CA GLU A 122 6.00 -9.97 2.72
C GLU A 122 4.92 -10.60 1.85
N ARG A 123 4.11 -9.75 1.20
CA ARG A 123 3.10 -10.20 0.23
C ARG A 123 3.74 -10.85 -0.99
N LEU A 124 4.83 -10.29 -1.50
CA LEU A 124 5.53 -10.81 -2.66
C LEU A 124 6.09 -12.21 -2.42
N THR A 125 6.68 -12.44 -1.25
CA THR A 125 7.20 -13.78 -0.91
C THR A 125 6.10 -14.76 -0.50
N ALA A 126 4.92 -14.27 -0.10
CA ALA A 126 3.78 -15.12 0.28
C ALA A 126 2.84 -15.54 -0.86
N THR A 127 2.81 -14.82 -1.98
CA THR A 127 1.74 -14.95 -3.01
C THR A 127 2.09 -15.84 -4.20
N GLY A 128 3.29 -16.39 -4.28
CA GLY A 128 3.71 -17.17 -5.46
C GLY A 128 4.32 -16.35 -6.57
N ALA A 129 4.37 -15.02 -6.45
CA ALA A 129 4.98 -14.15 -7.44
C ALA A 129 6.52 -14.20 -7.42
N ARG A 130 7.13 -14.56 -6.28
CA ARG A 130 8.59 -14.70 -6.16
C ARG A 130 9.10 -15.85 -7.03
N VAL A 131 10.27 -15.66 -7.65
CA VAL A 131 11.09 -16.74 -8.23
C VAL A 131 12.42 -16.88 -7.50
N ALA A 132 12.97 -18.10 -7.45
CA ALA A 132 14.28 -18.36 -6.84
C ALA A 132 15.46 -18.09 -7.79
N ASP A 133 15.23 -18.20 -9.10
CA ASP A 133 16.25 -17.95 -10.13
C ASP A 133 15.94 -16.65 -10.85
N GLY A 134 16.85 -15.67 -10.73
CA GLY A 134 16.70 -14.38 -11.39
C GLY A 134 16.74 -14.47 -12.91
N ASP A 135 17.28 -15.53 -13.52
CA ASP A 135 17.24 -15.72 -14.97
C ASP A 135 15.81 -15.99 -15.49
N THR A 136 14.91 -16.41 -14.59
CA THR A 136 13.49 -16.66 -14.91
C THR A 136 12.59 -15.48 -14.58
N ALA A 137 13.15 -14.37 -14.08
CA ALA A 137 12.38 -13.25 -13.59
C ALA A 137 11.90 -12.33 -14.72
N ASP A 138 10.69 -11.81 -14.53
CA ASP A 138 10.17 -10.68 -15.31
C ASP A 138 10.59 -9.35 -14.68
N TRP A 139 10.76 -9.29 -13.36
CA TRP A 139 11.20 -8.10 -12.66
C TRP A 139 12.15 -8.44 -11.51
N TRP A 140 13.05 -7.52 -11.19
CA TRP A 140 13.94 -7.65 -10.04
C TRP A 140 13.62 -6.57 -9.01
N PHE A 141 13.19 -7.00 -7.83
CA PHE A 141 12.90 -6.12 -6.70
C PHE A 141 14.14 -5.92 -5.84
N ILE A 142 14.48 -4.67 -5.54
CA ILE A 142 15.55 -4.29 -4.61
C ILE A 142 14.91 -3.91 -3.26
N PRO A 143 14.92 -4.78 -2.25
CA PRO A 143 14.11 -4.64 -1.04
C PRO A 143 14.73 -3.70 0.02
N VAL A 144 15.09 -2.49 -0.36
CA VAL A 144 15.62 -1.45 0.55
C VAL A 144 14.51 -0.56 1.10
N THR A 145 14.64 -0.14 2.36
CA THR A 145 13.68 0.79 2.98
C THR A 145 14.03 2.23 2.60
N LEU A 146 13.22 2.86 1.75
CA LEU A 146 13.42 4.24 1.28
C LEU A 146 12.32 5.16 1.81
N ARG A 147 12.52 5.70 3.01
CA ARG A 147 11.53 6.55 3.70
C ARG A 147 12.01 7.99 3.88
N ARG A 148 13.32 8.23 3.92
CA ARG A 148 13.95 9.55 4.14
C ARG A 148 15.05 9.76 3.11
N ALA A 149 15.37 11.02 2.83
CA ALA A 149 16.48 11.35 1.93
C ALA A 149 17.82 10.70 2.33
N ALA A 150 18.08 10.52 3.63
CA ALA A 150 19.28 9.84 4.13
C ALA A 150 19.37 8.37 3.70
N ASP A 151 18.25 7.73 3.37
CA ASP A 151 18.21 6.31 2.96
C ASP A 151 18.75 6.12 1.51
N ALA A 152 19.08 7.21 0.79
CA ALA A 152 19.75 7.14 -0.51
C ALA A 152 21.11 6.41 -0.45
N GLN A 153 21.80 6.48 0.69
CA GLN A 153 23.05 5.74 0.91
C GLN A 153 22.81 4.23 0.99
N ASP A 154 21.70 3.79 1.59
CA ASP A 154 21.36 2.36 1.67
C ASP A 154 21.10 1.79 0.27
N LEU A 155 20.46 2.58 -0.61
CA LEU A 155 20.28 2.18 -2.01
C LEU A 155 21.61 2.14 -2.78
N ALA A 156 22.51 3.11 -2.55
CA ALA A 156 23.83 3.11 -3.20
C ALA A 156 24.65 1.88 -2.78
N GLU A 157 24.64 1.54 -1.50
CA GLU A 157 25.30 0.35 -0.96
C GLU A 157 24.68 -0.95 -1.52
N ALA A 158 23.35 -1.04 -1.58
CA ALA A 158 22.65 -2.17 -2.18
C ALA A 158 23.03 -2.34 -3.66
N LEU A 159 23.02 -1.26 -4.45
CA LEU A 159 23.35 -1.32 -5.87
C LEU A 159 24.83 -1.70 -6.08
N HIS A 160 25.73 -1.21 -5.23
CA HIS A 160 27.12 -1.62 -5.26
C HIS A 160 27.27 -3.13 -4.99
N TYR A 161 26.63 -3.63 -3.93
CA TYR A 161 26.62 -5.06 -3.60
C TYR A 161 26.03 -5.91 -4.73
N ILE A 162 24.87 -5.53 -5.26
CA ILE A 162 24.17 -6.24 -6.34
C ILE A 162 25.09 -6.38 -7.56
N ARG A 163 25.70 -5.27 -8.00
CA ARG A 163 26.54 -5.26 -9.22
C ARG A 163 27.81 -6.10 -9.07
N LEU A 164 28.30 -6.31 -7.86
CA LEU A 164 29.48 -7.13 -7.57
C LEU A 164 29.15 -8.62 -7.40
N THR A 165 27.93 -8.93 -6.95
CA THR A 165 27.59 -10.29 -6.51
C THR A 165 26.63 -11.01 -7.45
N GLN A 166 25.86 -10.28 -8.24
CA GLN A 166 24.81 -10.82 -9.09
C GLN A 166 24.87 -10.23 -10.52
N PRO A 167 24.56 -11.03 -11.56
CA PRO A 167 24.75 -10.58 -12.94
C PRO A 167 23.59 -9.74 -13.50
N TRP A 168 22.37 -9.88 -12.96
CA TRP A 168 21.15 -9.36 -13.59
C TRP A 168 21.16 -7.83 -13.77
N PHE A 169 21.54 -7.08 -12.73
CA PHE A 169 21.57 -5.62 -12.82
C PHE A 169 22.48 -5.10 -13.93
N ASN A 170 23.70 -5.64 -14.04
CA ASN A 170 24.65 -5.23 -15.07
C ASN A 170 24.18 -5.65 -16.46
N ARG A 171 23.55 -6.82 -16.60
CA ARG A 171 23.00 -7.30 -17.89
C ARG A 171 21.83 -6.47 -18.40
N THR A 172 20.94 -6.02 -17.50
CA THR A 172 19.78 -5.22 -17.89
C THR A 172 20.05 -3.71 -17.77
N GLN A 173 21.22 -3.31 -17.29
CA GLN A 173 21.56 -1.91 -17.01
C GLN A 173 20.50 -1.19 -16.16
N GLY A 174 19.93 -1.89 -15.17
CA GLY A 174 18.87 -1.39 -14.30
C GLY A 174 17.46 -1.44 -14.89
N HIS A 175 17.27 -1.76 -16.18
CA HIS A 175 15.93 -1.99 -16.72
C HIS A 175 15.25 -3.18 -16.02
N ARG A 176 13.93 -3.08 -15.85
CA ARG A 176 13.09 -4.07 -15.15
C ARG A 176 13.52 -4.30 -13.70
N HIS A 177 14.27 -3.37 -13.11
CA HIS A 177 14.53 -3.32 -11.67
C HIS A 177 13.64 -2.27 -11.04
N PHE A 178 13.15 -2.53 -9.83
CA PHE A 178 12.35 -1.55 -9.13
C PHE A 178 12.65 -1.46 -7.64
N VAL A 179 12.41 -0.26 -7.11
CA VAL A 179 12.51 0.10 -5.70
C VAL A 179 11.21 0.76 -5.25
N MET A 180 10.91 0.73 -3.95
CA MET A 180 9.75 1.44 -3.39
C MET A 180 10.21 2.64 -2.56
N ALA A 181 10.00 3.85 -3.07
CA ALA A 181 10.36 5.11 -2.42
C ALA A 181 9.11 5.81 -1.84
N VAL A 182 8.92 5.65 -0.52
CA VAL A 182 7.74 6.11 0.24
C VAL A 182 7.99 7.41 1.03
N THR A 183 8.94 8.19 0.57
CA THR A 183 9.28 9.55 1.00
C THR A 183 8.13 10.53 0.73
N ASP A 184 8.21 11.75 1.28
CA ASP A 184 7.13 12.75 1.12
C ASP A 184 7.07 13.28 -0.31
N LEU A 185 8.22 13.52 -0.94
CA LEU A 185 8.36 13.99 -2.32
C LEU A 185 8.86 12.90 -3.27
N GLY A 186 8.71 11.63 -2.90
CA GLY A 186 9.00 10.49 -3.76
C GLY A 186 10.46 10.37 -4.21
N ARG A 187 10.67 9.99 -5.47
CA ARG A 187 12.00 9.72 -6.06
C ARG A 187 12.98 10.87 -5.81
N SER A 188 12.57 12.13 -5.95
CA SER A 188 13.47 13.29 -5.85
C SER A 188 14.16 13.46 -4.50
N GLU A 189 13.64 12.87 -3.41
CA GLU A 189 14.35 12.84 -2.12
C GLU A 189 15.44 11.77 -2.05
N ILE A 190 15.36 10.74 -2.88
CA ILE A 190 16.29 9.60 -2.89
C ILE A 190 17.32 9.74 -4.01
N ASP A 191 16.85 10.04 -5.22
CA ASP A 191 17.61 9.96 -6.47
C ASP A 191 18.52 11.19 -6.66
N HIS A 192 19.56 11.27 -5.83
CA HIS A 192 20.48 12.39 -5.81
C HIS A 192 21.76 12.05 -6.61
N PRO A 193 22.15 12.83 -7.65
CA PRO A 193 23.32 12.54 -8.48
C PRO A 193 24.64 12.40 -7.69
N ARG A 194 24.84 13.21 -6.64
CA ARG A 194 26.01 13.09 -5.74
C ARG A 194 26.13 11.74 -5.01
N THR A 195 25.04 11.00 -4.83
CA THR A 195 25.02 9.73 -4.09
C THR A 195 24.87 8.55 -5.02
N LEU A 196 23.96 8.63 -6.00
CA LEU A 196 23.58 7.52 -6.85
C LEU A 196 24.12 7.65 -8.29
N GLY A 197 24.66 8.81 -8.66
CA GLY A 197 25.12 9.08 -10.02
C GLY A 197 24.04 8.74 -11.03
N ASP A 198 24.40 7.91 -12.01
CA ASP A 198 23.51 7.43 -13.06
C ASP A 198 22.93 6.03 -12.79
N LEU A 199 23.21 5.42 -11.63
CA LEU A 199 22.85 4.03 -11.34
C LEU A 199 21.34 3.78 -11.32
N THR A 200 20.55 4.82 -11.08
CA THR A 200 19.10 4.79 -10.92
C THR A 200 18.34 5.23 -12.17
N GLN A 201 19.05 5.65 -13.24
CA GLN A 201 18.43 6.18 -14.45
C GLN A 201 17.38 5.24 -15.07
N ASN A 202 17.64 3.93 -15.07
CA ASN A 202 16.74 2.92 -15.66
C ASN A 202 15.90 2.14 -14.65
N ILE A 203 16.09 2.37 -13.34
CA ILE A 203 15.32 1.72 -12.28
C ILE A 203 13.92 2.34 -12.26
N THR A 204 12.88 1.50 -12.16
CA THR A 204 11.50 1.95 -11.93
C THR A 204 11.33 2.32 -10.45
N PHE A 205 11.00 3.59 -10.17
CA PHE A 205 10.60 3.98 -8.81
C PHE A 205 9.10 3.79 -8.64
N VAL A 206 8.73 2.95 -7.69
CA VAL A 206 7.36 2.85 -7.18
C VAL A 206 7.25 3.83 -6.00
N THR A 207 6.44 4.86 -6.13
CA THR A 207 6.46 6.00 -5.19
C THR A 207 5.07 6.52 -4.85
N TYR A 208 4.93 7.30 -3.79
CA TYR A 208 3.68 7.97 -3.43
C TYR A 208 3.48 9.33 -4.09
N TRP A 209 4.50 9.84 -4.79
CA TRP A 209 4.48 11.20 -5.30
C TRP A 209 4.63 11.23 -6.82
N GLY A 210 3.56 11.69 -7.50
CA GLY A 210 3.45 11.74 -8.95
C GLY A 210 3.74 13.10 -9.59
N LEU A 211 4.47 14.00 -8.94
CA LEU A 211 4.73 15.33 -9.49
C LEU A 211 5.61 15.26 -10.73
N THR A 212 5.06 15.69 -11.86
CA THR A 212 5.70 15.60 -13.19
C THR A 212 6.46 16.86 -13.59
N GLN A 213 6.22 17.99 -12.92
CA GLN A 213 6.83 19.28 -13.22
C GLN A 213 7.26 20.01 -11.95
N ASP A 214 8.31 20.83 -12.05
CA ASP A 214 8.76 21.67 -10.94
C ASP A 214 7.65 22.63 -10.48
N ARG A 215 7.53 22.79 -9.17
CA ARG A 215 6.64 23.73 -8.52
C ARG A 215 7.45 24.68 -7.63
N PRO A 216 7.89 25.84 -8.16
CA PRO A 216 8.73 26.78 -7.42
C PRO A 216 8.01 27.45 -6.24
N SER A 217 6.68 27.51 -6.25
CA SER A 217 5.85 28.19 -5.24
C SER A 217 5.20 27.26 -4.20
N ALA A 218 5.77 26.07 -3.95
CA ALA A 218 5.16 25.04 -3.10
C ALA A 218 5.43 25.17 -1.58
N GLY A 219 5.22 26.37 -1.01
CA GLY A 219 5.38 26.61 0.42
C GLY A 219 6.79 26.92 0.89
N ILE A 220 7.27 26.28 1.96
CA ILE A 220 8.58 26.60 2.57
C ILE A 220 9.72 26.34 1.56
N ARG A 221 9.59 25.31 0.72
CA ARG A 221 10.60 24.98 -0.29
C ARG A 221 9.94 24.63 -1.62
N PRO A 222 10.59 24.93 -2.75
CA PRO A 222 10.20 24.42 -4.06
C PRO A 222 10.06 22.89 -4.05
N TRP A 223 9.11 22.38 -4.81
CA TRP A 223 9.07 20.95 -5.14
C TRP A 223 9.67 20.77 -6.53
N THR A 224 10.56 19.80 -6.65
CA THR A 224 11.13 19.39 -7.93
C THR A 224 10.31 18.26 -8.54
N ALA A 225 10.25 18.20 -9.87
CA ALA A 225 9.69 17.09 -10.61
C ALA A 225 10.33 15.79 -10.10
N SER A 226 9.47 14.88 -9.66
CA SER A 226 9.87 13.65 -8.98
C SER A 226 9.51 12.43 -9.80
N HIS A 227 8.40 12.46 -10.53
CA HIS A 227 7.93 11.34 -11.31
C HIS A 227 8.42 11.39 -12.75
N ARG A 228 8.97 10.28 -13.26
CA ARG A 228 9.31 10.10 -14.68
C ARG A 228 8.22 9.30 -15.36
N ASN A 229 7.42 9.93 -16.21
CA ASN A 229 6.26 9.30 -16.83
C ASN A 229 6.58 7.96 -17.50
N ALA A 230 7.72 7.83 -18.18
CA ALA A 230 8.06 6.61 -18.90
C ALA A 230 8.28 5.38 -17.98
N THR A 231 8.88 5.58 -16.80
CA THR A 231 9.42 4.50 -15.97
C THR A 231 8.73 4.34 -14.63
N ASP A 232 8.38 5.43 -13.96
CA ASP A 232 7.96 5.39 -12.55
C ASP A 232 6.48 5.01 -12.42
N ILE A 233 6.09 4.57 -11.22
CA ILE A 233 4.72 4.17 -10.92
C ILE A 233 4.29 4.87 -9.62
N VAL A 234 3.14 5.53 -9.62
CA VAL A 234 2.55 6.09 -8.41
C VAL A 234 1.72 5.01 -7.71
N LEU A 235 2.02 4.71 -6.46
CA LEU A 235 1.37 3.72 -5.62
C LEU A 235 0.42 4.40 -4.63
N PRO A 236 -0.74 3.81 -4.29
CA PRO A 236 -1.57 4.30 -3.20
C PRO A 236 -0.84 4.23 -1.86
N VAL A 237 -1.04 5.26 -1.05
CA VAL A 237 -0.50 5.26 0.30
C VAL A 237 -1.22 4.22 1.15
N PHE A 238 -0.46 3.33 1.80
CA PHE A 238 -1.02 2.36 2.73
C PHE A 238 -1.80 3.04 3.87
N ILE A 239 -3.07 2.68 4.01
CA ILE A 239 -3.95 3.16 5.08
C ILE A 239 -4.06 2.07 6.15
N SER A 240 -3.58 2.36 7.36
CA SER A 240 -3.62 1.37 8.44
C SER A 240 -5.06 1.04 8.88
N PRO A 241 -5.33 -0.17 9.38
CA PRO A 241 -6.63 -0.57 9.96
C PRO A 241 -7.18 0.42 10.99
N GLY A 242 -6.34 0.96 11.87
CA GLY A 242 -6.77 1.99 12.82
C GLY A 242 -7.23 3.29 12.16
N LYS A 243 -6.72 3.61 10.96
CA LYS A 243 -7.19 4.73 10.14
C LYS A 243 -8.44 4.38 9.35
N LEU A 244 -8.50 3.20 8.73
CA LEU A 244 -9.70 2.64 8.07
C LEU A 244 -10.91 2.64 9.02
N ARG A 245 -10.72 2.28 10.29
CA ARG A 245 -11.77 2.36 11.32
C ARG A 245 -12.23 3.78 11.59
N ARG A 246 -11.29 4.73 11.77
CA ARG A 246 -11.63 6.13 12.11
C ARG A 246 -12.32 6.89 10.98
N MET A 247 -12.06 6.51 9.74
CA MET A 247 -12.75 7.05 8.57
C MET A 247 -14.08 6.35 8.25
N GLY A 248 -14.48 5.34 9.04
CA GLY A 248 -15.70 4.59 8.79
C GLY A 248 -15.65 3.71 7.53
N ALA A 249 -14.46 3.37 7.01
CA ALA A 249 -14.33 2.54 5.81
C ALA A 249 -15.05 1.19 5.99
N TYR A 250 -15.07 0.68 7.22
CA TYR A 250 -15.69 -0.59 7.53
C TYR A 250 -17.23 -0.55 7.50
N SER A 251 -17.86 0.61 7.66
CA SER A 251 -19.31 0.77 7.56
C SER A 251 -19.70 1.66 6.38
N GLY A 252 -18.76 1.91 5.47
CA GLY A 252 -18.91 2.92 4.43
C GLY A 252 -19.64 2.40 3.20
N ARG A 253 -19.85 3.28 2.22
CA ARG A 253 -20.68 3.00 1.03
C ARG A 253 -20.18 1.87 0.14
N ASN A 254 -18.89 1.59 0.21
CA ASN A 254 -18.31 0.45 -0.51
C ASN A 254 -18.58 -0.89 0.21
N HIS A 255 -19.16 -0.89 1.41
CA HIS A 255 -19.49 -2.12 2.14
C HIS A 255 -20.65 -2.89 1.45
N PRO A 256 -20.60 -4.23 1.31
CA PRO A 256 -21.63 -5.00 0.59
C PRO A 256 -23.02 -4.95 1.23
N LYS A 257 -23.08 -4.81 2.56
CA LYS A 257 -24.33 -4.69 3.32
C LYS A 257 -24.65 -3.22 3.68
N TYR A 258 -24.02 -2.25 3.00
CA TYR A 258 -24.24 -0.83 3.31
C TYR A 258 -25.72 -0.47 3.25
N ASP A 259 -26.39 -0.83 2.15
CA ASP A 259 -27.81 -0.52 1.94
C ASP A 259 -28.74 -1.16 3.00
N LEU A 260 -28.28 -2.22 3.66
CA LEU A 260 -29.04 -2.92 4.70
C LEU A 260 -28.79 -2.38 6.12
N LYS A 261 -27.65 -1.73 6.35
CA LYS A 261 -27.17 -1.37 7.71
C LYS A 261 -26.97 0.13 7.92
N ALA A 262 -26.83 0.90 6.84
CA ALA A 262 -26.53 2.32 6.94
C ALA A 262 -27.75 3.10 7.47
N PRO A 263 -27.55 4.06 8.38
CA PRO A 263 -28.59 5.00 8.77
C PRO A 263 -29.18 5.75 7.55
N PRO A 264 -30.45 6.19 7.58
CA PRO A 264 -31.06 6.94 6.47
C PRO A 264 -30.23 8.15 6.03
N ALA A 265 -29.68 8.89 6.99
CA ALA A 265 -28.80 10.03 6.76
C ALA A 265 -27.58 9.71 5.88
N GLU A 266 -26.99 8.54 6.13
CA GLU A 266 -25.86 8.03 5.38
C GLU A 266 -26.29 7.60 3.98
N LEU A 267 -27.43 6.90 3.82
CA LEU A 267 -28.00 6.49 2.53
C LEU A 267 -28.36 7.67 1.62
N GLU A 268 -28.90 8.74 2.20
CA GLU A 268 -29.33 9.94 1.49
C GLU A 268 -28.18 10.92 1.19
N ARG A 269 -26.99 10.73 1.81
CA ARG A 269 -25.88 11.70 1.77
C ARG A 269 -26.35 13.09 2.25
N ASN A 270 -27.08 13.10 3.36
CA ASN A 270 -27.62 14.33 3.93
C ASN A 270 -26.58 15.21 4.67
N GLY A 271 -25.30 14.91 4.49
CA GLY A 271 -24.18 15.67 5.04
C GLY A 271 -23.77 16.85 4.14
N PRO A 272 -22.54 17.38 4.35
CA PRO A 272 -21.97 18.43 3.51
C PRO A 272 -21.92 18.02 2.03
N THR A 273 -22.11 18.98 1.13
CA THR A 273 -21.77 18.81 -0.29
C THR A 273 -20.28 18.55 -0.45
N LEU A 274 -19.42 19.35 0.18
CA LEU A 274 -17.97 19.15 0.21
C LEU A 274 -17.46 19.03 1.64
N TYR A 275 -16.66 18.01 1.92
CA TYR A 275 -16.00 17.83 3.22
C TYR A 275 -14.48 17.79 3.13
N PHE A 276 -13.83 18.44 4.09
CA PHE A 276 -12.42 18.32 4.39
C PHE A 276 -12.19 18.47 5.89
N ALA A 277 -11.31 17.65 6.45
CA ALA A 277 -10.86 17.84 7.84
C ALA A 277 -9.39 17.51 7.98
N GLY A 278 -8.53 18.51 8.08
CA GLY A 278 -7.09 18.33 8.21
C GLY A 278 -6.36 19.64 8.37
N ARG A 279 -5.05 19.54 8.66
CA ARG A 279 -4.19 20.72 8.82
C ARG A 279 -4.26 21.62 7.58
N ILE A 280 -4.67 22.87 7.79
CA ILE A 280 -4.70 23.92 6.75
C ILE A 280 -3.34 24.64 6.74
N CYS A 281 -2.90 25.17 7.86
CA CYS A 281 -1.63 25.88 8.00
C CYS A 281 -0.51 24.92 8.44
N GLY A 282 0.64 24.96 7.75
CA GLY A 282 1.70 23.97 7.93
C GLY A 282 2.35 23.96 9.32
N ASP A 283 2.30 25.08 10.02
CA ASP A 283 2.81 25.31 11.38
C ASP A 283 1.83 24.91 12.49
N MET A 284 0.66 24.35 12.14
CA MET A 284 -0.44 24.01 13.06
C MET A 284 -1.17 25.20 13.68
N SER A 285 -0.91 26.43 13.19
CA SER A 285 -1.70 27.59 13.58
C SER A 285 -3.12 27.50 13.01
N ASP A 286 -4.05 28.20 13.66
CA ASP A 286 -5.41 28.30 13.13
C ASP A 286 -5.42 29.12 11.84
N PRO A 287 -6.22 28.71 10.84
CA PRO A 287 -6.43 29.56 9.70
C PRO A 287 -7.25 30.79 10.12
N ARG A 288 -6.95 31.94 9.51
CA ARG A 288 -7.72 33.17 9.75
C ARG A 288 -9.09 33.07 9.06
N ARG A 289 -9.97 33.98 9.45
CA ARG A 289 -11.33 34.11 8.90
C ARG A 289 -11.63 35.56 8.52
N ASP A 290 -10.59 36.38 8.48
CA ASP A 290 -10.61 37.82 8.22
C ASP A 290 -10.55 38.17 6.73
N GLY A 291 -10.46 37.18 5.84
CA GLY A 291 -10.39 37.40 4.40
C GLY A 291 -9.04 37.90 3.90
N VAL A 292 -7.96 37.74 4.69
CA VAL A 292 -6.60 38.16 4.28
C VAL A 292 -5.70 36.94 3.98
N TRP A 293 -5.03 36.95 2.84
CA TRP A 293 -4.06 35.92 2.41
C TRP A 293 -2.71 36.05 3.17
N PRO A 294 -1.99 34.97 3.56
CA PRO A 294 -2.19 33.54 3.30
C PRO A 294 -3.17 32.79 4.22
N ASN A 295 -4.11 33.50 4.83
CA ASN A 295 -5.16 32.95 5.68
C ASN A 295 -4.69 32.01 6.81
N CYS A 296 -3.45 32.19 7.27
CA CYS A 296 -2.86 31.51 8.42
C CYS A 296 -2.50 32.53 9.50
N ALA A 297 -2.65 32.16 10.77
CA ALA A 297 -2.39 33.08 11.87
C ALA A 297 -0.90 33.45 11.99
N THR A 298 -0.01 32.60 11.47
CA THR A 298 1.41 32.95 11.31
C THR A 298 1.86 32.78 9.86
N PRO A 299 2.93 33.49 9.42
CA PRO A 299 3.51 33.30 8.10
C PRO A 299 4.33 32.00 7.99
N ASN A 300 4.52 31.27 9.09
CA ASN A 300 5.31 30.05 9.11
C ASN A 300 4.62 28.98 8.25
N ASN A 301 5.30 28.53 7.19
CA ASN A 301 4.78 27.50 6.29
C ASN A 301 3.45 27.85 5.59
N ALA A 302 3.30 29.13 5.20
CA ALA A 302 2.10 29.63 4.54
C ALA A 302 1.69 28.87 3.27
N GLY A 303 2.62 28.26 2.52
CA GLY A 303 2.30 27.47 1.32
C GLY A 303 2.41 25.95 1.49
N TYR A 304 2.26 25.42 2.72
CA TYR A 304 2.00 23.99 2.93
C TYR A 304 0.91 23.49 1.96
N SER A 305 0.93 22.22 1.53
CA SER A 305 -0.05 21.72 0.55
C SER A 305 -0.01 22.42 -0.81
N GLY A 306 1.12 23.05 -1.15
CA GLY A 306 1.23 23.88 -2.35
C GLY A 306 0.34 25.13 -2.31
N GLY A 307 -0.22 25.48 -1.14
CA GLY A 307 -1.20 26.56 -0.98
C GLY A 307 -2.66 26.15 -1.22
N THR A 308 -2.91 24.93 -1.74
CA THR A 308 -4.27 24.50 -2.13
C THR A 308 -5.22 24.45 -0.94
N ARG A 309 -4.81 23.88 0.21
CA ARG A 309 -5.66 23.85 1.42
C ARG A 309 -6.01 25.24 1.93
N GLN A 310 -5.07 26.16 1.87
CA GLN A 310 -5.20 27.54 2.32
C GLN A 310 -6.13 28.31 1.40
N LEU A 311 -6.00 28.15 0.07
CA LEU A 311 -6.88 28.76 -0.91
C LEU A 311 -8.32 28.22 -0.80
N VAL A 312 -8.49 26.91 -0.63
CA VAL A 312 -9.81 26.31 -0.42
C VAL A 312 -10.44 26.84 0.86
N HIS A 313 -9.70 26.92 1.97
CA HIS A 313 -10.19 27.53 3.19
C HIS A 313 -10.54 29.01 2.98
N TYR A 314 -9.62 29.79 2.41
CA TYR A 314 -9.81 31.22 2.12
C TYR A 314 -11.10 31.52 1.36
N HIS A 315 -11.40 30.77 0.30
CA HIS A 315 -12.58 31.02 -0.52
C HIS A 315 -13.87 30.35 -0.03
N HIS A 316 -13.80 29.28 0.79
CA HIS A 316 -14.97 28.43 1.05
C HIS A 316 -15.22 28.04 2.50
N TRP A 317 -14.43 28.48 3.49
CA TRP A 317 -14.58 28.03 4.88
C TRP A 317 -15.99 28.26 5.47
N ASN A 318 -16.67 29.33 5.06
CA ASN A 318 -18.03 29.68 5.52
C ASN A 318 -19.09 29.53 4.41
N ARG A 319 -18.87 28.62 3.45
CA ARG A 319 -19.81 28.41 2.36
C ARG A 319 -20.88 27.40 2.76
N THR A 320 -22.15 27.74 2.52
CA THR A 320 -23.27 26.81 2.73
C THR A 320 -23.03 25.49 2.00
N GLY A 321 -23.23 24.38 2.71
CA GLY A 321 -22.99 23.03 2.20
C GLY A 321 -21.52 22.59 2.21
N PHE A 322 -20.57 23.44 2.58
CA PHE A 322 -19.16 23.07 2.68
C PHE A 322 -18.77 22.94 4.16
N LEU A 323 -17.99 21.91 4.49
CA LEU A 323 -17.45 21.70 5.82
C LEU A 323 -15.94 21.52 5.74
N ILE A 324 -15.20 22.58 6.04
CA ILE A 324 -13.73 22.61 6.01
C ILE A 324 -13.22 22.80 7.43
N LYS A 325 -12.72 21.72 8.03
CA LYS A 325 -12.21 21.72 9.41
C LYS A 325 -10.67 21.77 9.42
N PRO A 326 -10.04 22.68 10.18
CA PRO A 326 -8.58 22.74 10.30
C PRO A 326 -7.97 21.63 11.17
N THR A 327 -8.81 20.80 11.81
CA THR A 327 -8.39 19.65 12.61
C THR A 327 -8.60 18.34 11.86
N GLY A 328 -7.69 17.39 12.07
CA GLY A 328 -7.75 16.05 11.47
C GLY A 328 -8.02 14.95 12.50
N ILE A 329 -7.92 13.71 12.04
CA ILE A 329 -8.02 12.52 12.89
C ILE A 329 -6.82 12.45 13.85
N GLY A 330 -7.05 12.47 15.17
CA GLY A 330 -6.04 12.17 16.18
C GLY A 330 -5.18 13.36 16.62
N GLY A 331 -5.73 14.59 16.61
CA GLY A 331 -5.10 15.74 17.24
C GLY A 331 -4.89 15.50 18.74
N LYS A 332 -3.63 15.56 19.21
CA LYS A 332 -3.25 15.39 20.62
C LYS A 332 -3.42 16.66 21.47
N ASN A 333 -3.81 17.78 20.85
CA ASN A 333 -3.96 19.07 21.52
C ASN A 333 -5.45 19.33 21.82
N PRO A 334 -5.86 19.56 23.09
CA PRO A 334 -7.24 19.86 23.44
C PRO A 334 -7.80 21.16 22.84
N LEU A 335 -6.96 22.08 22.37
CA LEU A 335 -7.38 23.27 21.60
C LEU A 335 -7.70 22.95 20.12
N ASN A 336 -7.31 21.75 19.64
CA ASN A 336 -7.50 21.25 18.28
C ASN A 336 -8.15 19.86 18.33
N ALA A 337 -9.34 19.80 18.92
CA ALA A 337 -10.08 18.57 19.11
C ALA A 337 -10.19 17.77 17.79
N THR A 338 -9.89 16.47 17.89
CA THR A 338 -10.09 15.49 16.82
C THR A 338 -11.53 15.60 16.34
N ASP A 339 -11.77 15.61 15.02
CA ASP A 339 -13.14 15.50 14.49
C ASP A 339 -13.69 14.12 14.88
N LEU A 340 -14.40 14.04 15.99
CA LEU A 340 -15.03 12.81 16.49
C LEU A 340 -16.06 12.27 15.49
N MET A 341 -16.53 13.12 14.58
CA MET A 341 -17.44 12.79 13.48
C MET A 341 -16.73 12.64 12.14
N TYR A 342 -15.41 12.46 12.12
CA TYR A 342 -14.63 12.37 10.88
C TYR A 342 -15.18 11.30 9.92
N GLY A 343 -15.39 10.08 10.43
CA GLY A 343 -15.98 9.00 9.65
C GLY A 343 -17.37 9.37 9.13
N THR A 344 -18.27 9.81 10.02
CA THR A 344 -19.64 10.21 9.65
C THR A 344 -19.67 11.26 8.55
N HIS A 345 -18.86 12.31 8.64
CA HIS A 345 -18.80 13.34 7.58
C HIS A 345 -18.28 12.76 6.26
N MET A 346 -17.29 11.87 6.28
CA MET A 346 -16.86 11.20 5.05
C MET A 346 -17.97 10.35 4.42
N LEU A 347 -18.75 9.63 5.22
CA LEU A 347 -19.80 8.72 4.75
C LEU A 347 -21.05 9.46 4.25
N THR A 348 -21.35 10.61 4.86
CA THR A 348 -22.55 11.42 4.55
C THR A 348 -22.31 12.50 3.50
N SER A 349 -21.06 12.88 3.22
CA SER A 349 -20.77 13.92 2.22
C SER A 349 -20.82 13.40 0.79
N LYS A 350 -21.15 14.26 -0.18
CA LYS A 350 -21.09 13.88 -1.62
C LYS A 350 -19.65 13.87 -2.14
N PHE A 351 -18.94 14.96 -1.88
CA PHE A 351 -17.58 15.18 -2.32
C PHE A 351 -16.63 15.30 -1.12
N CYS A 352 -15.43 14.75 -1.25
CA CYS A 352 -14.39 14.86 -0.24
C CYS A 352 -13.11 15.42 -0.86
N PHE A 353 -12.57 16.47 -0.26
CA PHE A 353 -11.37 17.12 -0.79
C PHE A 353 -10.13 16.24 -0.55
N GLY A 354 -9.61 15.68 -1.65
CA GLY A 354 -8.35 14.95 -1.70
C GLY A 354 -7.19 15.93 -1.76
N ALA A 355 -6.80 16.46 -0.61
CA ALA A 355 -5.81 17.53 -0.56
C ALA A 355 -4.37 17.03 -0.34
N LEU A 356 -3.45 17.52 -1.17
CA LEU A 356 -1.98 17.44 -1.03
C LEU A 356 -1.45 17.65 0.39
N GLY A 357 -0.34 17.01 0.74
CA GLY A 357 0.41 17.23 1.98
C GLY A 357 1.60 18.18 1.79
N GLY A 358 2.70 17.95 2.52
CA GLY A 358 3.99 18.57 2.18
C GLY A 358 4.68 17.86 1.00
N GLY A 359 3.90 17.36 0.04
CA GLY A 359 4.20 16.25 -0.87
C GLY A 359 2.97 15.37 -1.03
N HIS A 360 3.15 14.05 -1.07
CA HIS A 360 2.06 13.09 -1.24
C HIS A 360 0.86 13.33 -0.32
N ALA A 361 -0.31 12.81 -0.69
CA ALA A 361 -1.50 12.83 0.16
C ALA A 361 -2.12 11.45 0.38
N GLN A 362 -2.90 11.38 1.45
CA GLN A 362 -3.69 10.19 1.81
C GLN A 362 -5.19 10.47 1.71
N ARG A 363 -5.60 11.71 1.37
CA ARG A 363 -6.99 12.16 1.53
C ARG A 363 -7.86 11.69 0.38
N GLN A 364 -7.33 11.72 -0.83
CA GLN A 364 -7.96 11.15 -2.01
C GLN A 364 -8.18 9.63 -1.87
N ILE A 365 -7.19 8.91 -1.32
CA ILE A 365 -7.29 7.47 -1.04
C ILE A 365 -8.36 7.21 0.02
N GLN A 366 -8.34 7.98 1.12
CA GLN A 366 -9.37 7.86 2.15
C GLN A 366 -10.77 8.16 1.59
N ALA A 367 -10.93 9.21 0.78
CA ALA A 367 -12.20 9.53 0.16
C ALA A 367 -12.72 8.36 -0.67
N ALA A 368 -11.87 7.79 -1.53
CA ALA A 368 -12.23 6.66 -2.37
C ALA A 368 -12.62 5.42 -1.56
N LEU A 369 -11.84 5.04 -0.54
CA LEU A 369 -12.12 3.88 0.31
C LEU A 369 -13.40 4.06 1.14
N ALA A 370 -13.75 5.29 1.55
CA ALA A 370 -15.00 5.59 2.24
C ALA A 370 -16.23 5.64 1.29
N GLY A 371 -16.01 5.65 -0.02
CA GLY A 371 -17.06 5.83 -1.02
C GLY A 371 -17.49 7.30 -1.18
N CYS A 372 -16.64 8.26 -0.83
CA CYS A 372 -16.87 9.69 -1.06
C CYS A 372 -16.14 10.11 -2.35
N VAL A 373 -16.82 10.79 -3.28
CA VAL A 373 -16.21 11.17 -4.57
C VAL A 373 -15.05 12.14 -4.31
N PRO A 374 -13.79 11.77 -4.62
CA PRO A 374 -12.64 12.61 -4.35
C PRO A 374 -12.63 13.85 -5.25
N VAL A 375 -12.36 15.01 -4.67
CA VAL A 375 -12.08 16.26 -5.38
C VAL A 375 -10.59 16.51 -5.34
N LEU A 376 -9.95 16.53 -6.51
CA LEU A 376 -8.52 16.64 -6.67
C LEU A 376 -8.18 18.04 -7.17
N ILE A 377 -7.27 18.72 -6.47
CA ILE A 377 -6.82 20.07 -6.84
C ILE A 377 -5.28 20.06 -6.79
N GLU A 378 -4.69 19.39 -7.77
CA GLU A 378 -3.29 18.93 -7.75
C GLU A 378 -2.68 18.99 -9.17
N ASP A 379 -2.49 20.19 -9.73
CA ASP A 379 -1.99 20.36 -11.11
C ASP A 379 -0.63 19.66 -11.37
N ASN A 380 -0.48 18.95 -12.48
CA ASN A 380 0.76 18.22 -12.83
C ASN A 380 1.15 17.10 -11.85
N VAL A 381 0.24 16.67 -10.95
CA VAL A 381 0.44 15.51 -10.07
C VAL A 381 -0.36 14.33 -10.60
N LEU A 382 0.34 13.26 -10.96
CA LEU A 382 -0.29 11.96 -11.22
C LEU A 382 -0.71 11.32 -9.89
N GLU A 383 -1.93 10.80 -9.88
CA GLU A 383 -2.49 10.06 -8.77
C GLU A 383 -2.11 8.58 -8.82
N SER A 384 -2.49 7.85 -7.78
CA SER A 384 -2.16 6.43 -7.66
C SER A 384 -2.63 5.62 -8.86
N PHE A 385 -1.69 4.89 -9.46
CA PHE A 385 -1.83 4.10 -10.68
C PHE A 385 -2.20 4.86 -11.95
N GLU A 386 -2.15 6.20 -11.99
CA GLU A 386 -2.22 6.90 -13.27
C GLU A 386 -0.97 6.60 -14.13
N PRO A 387 -1.13 6.50 -15.47
CA PRO A 387 -2.36 6.69 -16.25
C PRO A 387 -3.22 5.42 -16.41
N TYR A 388 -2.89 4.31 -15.73
CA TYR A 388 -3.60 3.04 -15.87
C TYR A 388 -5.00 3.08 -15.21
N LEU A 389 -5.11 3.70 -14.03
CA LEU A 389 -6.38 3.97 -13.36
C LEU A 389 -6.77 5.43 -13.56
N ASP A 390 -7.82 5.71 -14.36
CA ASP A 390 -8.23 7.08 -14.66
C ASP A 390 -9.08 7.69 -13.52
N TRP A 391 -8.49 8.62 -12.77
CA TRP A 391 -9.15 9.31 -11.67
C TRP A 391 -10.28 10.25 -12.12
N ASN A 392 -10.36 10.62 -13.40
CA ASN A 392 -11.47 11.41 -13.92
C ASN A 392 -12.79 10.62 -13.95
N GLU A 393 -12.72 9.29 -14.00
CA GLU A 393 -13.91 8.44 -14.05
C GLU A 393 -14.67 8.39 -12.72
N PHE A 394 -13.99 8.57 -11.60
CA PHE A 394 -14.57 8.43 -10.26
C PHE A 394 -14.31 9.63 -9.33
N GLY A 395 -13.46 10.57 -9.73
CA GLY A 395 -13.18 11.82 -9.01
C GLY A 395 -13.57 13.07 -9.80
N VAL A 396 -13.36 14.23 -9.20
CA VAL A 396 -13.51 15.55 -9.86
C VAL A 396 -12.18 16.28 -9.79
N ARG A 397 -11.50 16.42 -10.93
CA ARG A 397 -10.29 17.24 -11.04
C ARG A 397 -10.68 18.71 -11.21
N VAL A 398 -10.04 19.58 -10.44
CA VAL A 398 -10.24 21.02 -10.48
C VAL A 398 -8.86 21.67 -10.57
N ALA A 399 -8.68 22.58 -11.54
CA ALA A 399 -7.44 23.33 -11.64
C ALA A 399 -7.23 24.21 -10.39
N GLU A 400 -5.98 24.43 -9.98
CA GLU A 400 -5.69 25.27 -8.82
C GLU A 400 -6.22 26.70 -9.00
N ALA A 401 -6.17 27.22 -10.23
CA ALA A 401 -6.71 28.54 -10.59
C ALA A 401 -8.24 28.63 -10.42
N ASP A 402 -8.95 27.50 -10.41
CA ASP A 402 -10.40 27.44 -10.31
C ASP A 402 -10.93 27.28 -8.89
N ILE A 403 -10.04 27.21 -7.89
CA ILE A 403 -10.42 27.16 -6.47
C ILE A 403 -11.48 28.20 -6.12
N PRO A 404 -11.41 29.50 -6.49
CA PRO A 404 -12.46 30.48 -6.15
C PRO A 404 -13.87 30.07 -6.63
N ARG A 405 -13.96 29.32 -7.73
CA ARG A 405 -15.22 28.85 -8.35
C ARG A 405 -15.56 27.40 -8.01
N LEU A 406 -14.82 26.74 -7.12
CA LEU A 406 -15.01 25.33 -6.74
C LEU A 406 -16.48 24.94 -6.50
N HIS A 407 -17.22 25.74 -5.75
CA HIS A 407 -18.65 25.54 -5.51
C HIS A 407 -19.51 25.43 -6.78
N ARG A 408 -19.22 26.21 -7.83
CA ARG A 408 -19.94 26.15 -9.10
C ARG A 408 -19.59 24.88 -9.87
N ILE A 409 -18.32 24.47 -9.81
CA ILE A 409 -17.86 23.24 -10.45
C ILE A 409 -18.54 22.03 -9.82
N LEU A 410 -18.55 21.93 -8.49
CA LEU A 410 -19.23 20.83 -7.79
C LEU A 410 -20.75 20.85 -7.98
N ALA A 411 -21.36 22.03 -8.07
CA ALA A 411 -22.80 22.16 -8.37
C ALA A 411 -23.16 21.80 -9.82
N ALA A 412 -22.21 21.90 -10.75
CA ALA A 412 -22.41 21.55 -12.16
C ALA A 412 -22.39 20.02 -12.41
N VAL A 413 -21.86 19.22 -11.47
CA VAL A 413 -21.89 17.77 -11.55
C VAL A 413 -23.34 17.29 -11.42
N THR A 414 -23.89 16.77 -12.51
CA THR A 414 -25.29 16.32 -12.55
C THR A 414 -25.49 15.07 -11.70
N PRO A 415 -26.73 14.75 -11.28
CA PRO A 415 -27.02 13.50 -10.58
C PRO A 415 -26.59 12.25 -11.36
N GLU A 416 -26.73 12.27 -12.69
CA GLU A 416 -26.31 11.18 -13.58
C GLU A 416 -24.78 11.03 -13.60
N GLU A 417 -24.05 12.13 -13.80
CA GLU A 417 -22.59 12.12 -13.77
C GLU A 417 -22.07 11.64 -12.41
N TYR A 418 -22.67 12.13 -11.32
CA TYR A 418 -22.35 11.72 -9.97
C TYR A 418 -22.60 10.21 -9.75
N GLY A 419 -23.74 9.69 -10.22
CA GLY A 419 -24.06 8.26 -10.15
C GLY A 419 -23.02 7.40 -10.86
N ARG A 420 -22.59 7.81 -12.06
CA ARG A 420 -21.50 7.15 -12.81
C ARG A 420 -20.17 7.19 -12.06
N LYS A 421 -19.81 8.33 -11.45
CA LYS A 421 -18.58 8.43 -10.64
C LYS A 421 -18.63 7.49 -9.44
N VAL A 422 -19.76 7.42 -8.74
CA VAL A 422 -19.95 6.50 -7.59
C VAL A 422 -19.86 5.04 -8.03
N SER A 423 -20.44 4.66 -9.17
CA SER A 423 -20.36 3.26 -9.64
C SER A 423 -18.94 2.84 -9.99
N ARG A 424 -18.15 3.75 -10.60
CA ARG A 424 -16.72 3.53 -10.89
C ARG A 424 -15.85 3.53 -9.63
N LEU A 425 -16.20 4.35 -8.64
CA LEU A 425 -15.44 4.51 -7.40
C LEU A 425 -15.25 3.18 -6.64
N ARG A 426 -16.23 2.28 -6.66
CA ARG A 426 -16.13 0.98 -5.98
C ARG A 426 -14.99 0.13 -6.53
N CYS A 427 -14.84 0.05 -7.85
CA CYS A 427 -13.73 -0.68 -8.46
C CYS A 427 -12.39 0.01 -8.17
N ALA A 428 -12.32 1.33 -8.40
CA ALA A 428 -11.12 2.11 -8.09
C ALA A 428 -10.69 1.94 -6.63
N ALA A 429 -11.61 1.94 -5.67
CA ALA A 429 -11.32 1.74 -4.26
C ALA A 429 -10.63 0.39 -3.97
N GLN A 430 -10.95 -0.67 -4.72
CA GLN A 430 -10.23 -1.96 -4.60
C GLN A 430 -8.77 -1.80 -4.98
N HIS A 431 -8.49 -1.20 -6.15
CA HIS A 431 -7.12 -0.90 -6.59
C HIS A 431 -6.34 -0.05 -5.59
N LEU A 432 -7.01 0.80 -4.81
CA LEU A 432 -6.37 1.67 -3.84
C LEU A 432 -6.22 1.05 -2.43
N ALA A 433 -6.85 -0.09 -2.17
CA ALA A 433 -6.79 -0.79 -0.89
C ALA A 433 -5.67 -1.84 -0.87
N PHE A 434 -4.97 -1.98 0.26
CA PHE A 434 -4.10 -3.15 0.49
C PHE A 434 -4.88 -4.23 1.25
N SER A 435 -6.01 -4.65 0.71
CA SER A 435 -6.95 -5.56 1.38
C SER A 435 -6.35 -6.93 1.67
N THR A 436 -5.33 -7.35 0.91
CA THR A 436 -4.54 -8.55 1.22
C THR A 436 -3.63 -8.41 2.43
N VAL A 437 -3.45 -7.20 2.94
CA VAL A 437 -2.71 -6.88 4.17
C VAL A 437 -3.65 -6.46 5.29
N THR A 438 -4.63 -5.61 5.01
CA THR A 438 -5.50 -4.99 6.04
C THR A 438 -6.81 -5.73 6.28
N GLY A 439 -7.10 -6.76 5.49
CA GLY A 439 -8.41 -7.40 5.44
C GLY A 439 -9.36 -6.69 4.47
N SER A 440 -10.44 -7.39 4.12
CA SER A 440 -11.51 -6.90 3.25
C SER A 440 -12.32 -5.82 3.95
N THR A 441 -12.50 -4.66 3.30
CA THR A 441 -13.29 -3.53 3.85
C THR A 441 -14.58 -3.27 3.08
N MET A 442 -14.67 -3.81 1.86
CA MET A 442 -15.70 -3.60 0.86
C MET A 442 -16.27 -4.94 0.37
N GLY A 443 -15.93 -6.06 1.02
CA GLY A 443 -16.26 -7.42 0.57
C GLY A 443 -15.46 -7.87 -0.65
N GLU A 444 -14.36 -7.18 -0.94
CA GLU A 444 -13.42 -7.51 -1.99
C GLU A 444 -12.60 -8.75 -1.65
N SER A 445 -12.31 -9.54 -2.69
CA SER A 445 -11.44 -10.72 -2.67
C SER A 445 -9.95 -10.38 -2.69
N GLY A 446 -9.60 -9.09 -2.72
CA GLY A 446 -8.23 -8.62 -2.88
C GLY A 446 -7.55 -8.97 -4.21
N ARG A 447 -8.29 -9.60 -5.14
CA ARG A 447 -7.85 -9.85 -6.52
C ARG A 447 -7.39 -8.60 -7.24
N PHE A 448 -8.04 -7.47 -6.93
CA PHE A 448 -7.77 -6.17 -7.54
C PHE A 448 -7.09 -5.20 -6.56
N ASP A 449 -6.55 -5.69 -5.45
CA ASP A 449 -5.97 -4.79 -4.45
C ASP A 449 -4.71 -4.07 -4.97
N ALA A 450 -4.20 -3.11 -4.21
CA ALA A 450 -3.03 -2.32 -4.59
C ALA A 450 -1.76 -3.16 -4.83
N PHE A 451 -1.62 -4.30 -4.16
CA PHE A 451 -0.50 -5.21 -4.38
C PHE A 451 -0.63 -5.90 -5.74
N GLU A 452 -1.79 -6.50 -6.02
CA GLU A 452 -2.03 -7.16 -7.31
C GLU A 452 -2.05 -6.16 -8.48
N THR A 453 -2.55 -4.95 -8.25
CA THR A 453 -2.55 -3.87 -9.25
C THR A 453 -1.14 -3.48 -9.65
N LEU A 454 -0.23 -3.34 -8.69
CA LEU A 454 1.18 -3.09 -9.01
C LEU A 454 1.79 -4.24 -9.82
N LEU A 455 1.54 -5.50 -9.41
CA LEU A 455 2.03 -6.66 -10.16
C LEU A 455 1.47 -6.71 -11.58
N GLU A 456 0.18 -6.43 -11.77
CA GLU A 456 -0.46 -6.44 -13.08
C GLU A 456 0.11 -5.35 -14.01
N VAL A 457 0.36 -4.14 -13.48
CA VAL A 457 1.05 -3.07 -14.21
C VAL A 457 2.47 -3.50 -14.60
N LEU A 458 3.23 -4.08 -13.67
CA LEU A 458 4.58 -4.58 -13.95
C LEU A 458 4.56 -5.67 -15.02
N ARG A 459 3.61 -6.61 -14.97
CA ARG A 459 3.42 -7.64 -16.00
C ARG A 459 3.19 -7.01 -17.37
N ALA A 460 2.20 -6.11 -17.49
CA ALA A 460 1.88 -5.47 -18.76
C ALA A 460 3.08 -4.69 -19.32
N LYS A 461 3.82 -3.95 -18.47
CA LYS A 461 5.06 -3.27 -18.89
C LYS A 461 6.15 -4.24 -19.37
N ALA A 462 6.21 -5.45 -18.81
CA ALA A 462 7.14 -6.49 -19.22
C ALA A 462 6.76 -7.14 -20.56
N GLU A 463 5.47 -7.35 -20.81
CA GLU A 463 4.96 -7.99 -22.04
C GLU A 463 4.89 -7.02 -23.22
N HIS A 464 4.74 -5.72 -22.94
CA HIS A 464 4.66 -4.67 -23.95
C HIS A 464 5.81 -3.65 -23.84
N PRO A 465 7.08 -4.08 -24.01
CA PRO A 465 8.22 -3.17 -23.94
C PRO A 465 8.12 -2.11 -25.04
N GLY A 466 8.33 -0.85 -24.68
CA GLY A 466 8.26 0.28 -25.62
C GLY A 466 6.88 0.91 -25.79
N VAL A 467 5.82 0.31 -25.24
CA VAL A 467 4.51 0.98 -25.14
C VAL A 467 4.57 2.00 -24.01
N ALA A 468 4.25 3.25 -24.32
CA ALA A 468 4.14 4.31 -23.33
C ALA A 468 3.02 4.00 -22.32
N PRO A 469 3.15 4.37 -21.03
CA PRO A 469 2.16 4.04 -20.00
C PRO A 469 0.71 4.42 -20.34
N GLU A 470 0.51 5.55 -21.00
CA GLU A 470 -0.81 6.05 -21.43
C GLU A 470 -1.46 5.13 -22.48
N GLY A 471 -0.66 4.40 -23.25
CA GLY A 471 -1.12 3.44 -24.25
C GLY A 471 -1.23 2.01 -23.74
N LEU A 472 -0.76 1.72 -22.51
CA LEU A 472 -0.57 0.35 -22.05
C LEU A 472 -1.88 -0.43 -21.92
N ARG A 473 -2.94 0.19 -21.38
CA ARG A 473 -4.27 -0.43 -21.33
C ARG A 473 -4.84 -0.76 -22.69
N ARG A 474 -4.56 0.06 -23.71
CA ARG A 474 -5.01 -0.21 -25.08
C ARG A 474 -4.24 -1.37 -25.70
N ALA A 475 -2.97 -1.51 -25.36
CA ALA A 475 -2.11 -2.58 -25.87
C ALA A 475 -2.32 -3.93 -25.15
N ASP A 476 -2.75 -3.90 -23.88
CA ASP A 476 -2.91 -5.06 -23.02
C ASP A 476 -4.37 -5.21 -22.56
N ALA A 477 -5.14 -6.05 -23.25
CA ALA A 477 -6.56 -6.27 -22.96
C ALA A 477 -6.81 -6.83 -21.55
N ARG A 478 -5.84 -7.57 -21.00
CA ARG A 478 -5.93 -8.12 -19.64
C ARG A 478 -5.78 -7.01 -18.60
N LEU A 479 -4.83 -6.10 -18.77
CA LEU A 479 -4.68 -4.92 -17.92
C LEU A 479 -5.94 -4.03 -17.99
N ASP A 480 -6.51 -3.85 -19.18
CA ASP A 480 -7.76 -3.10 -19.34
C ASP A 480 -8.95 -3.75 -18.63
N ALA A 481 -9.11 -5.07 -18.75
CA ALA A 481 -10.12 -5.80 -18.00
C ALA A 481 -9.89 -5.70 -16.49
N PHE A 482 -8.62 -5.85 -16.05
CA PHE A 482 -8.24 -5.80 -14.65
C PHE A 482 -8.53 -4.45 -13.99
N MET A 483 -8.19 -3.34 -14.65
CA MET A 483 -8.43 -1.97 -14.15
C MET A 483 -9.91 -1.59 -14.08
N GLU A 484 -10.77 -2.36 -14.75
CA GLU A 484 -12.24 -2.25 -14.69
C GLU A 484 -12.85 -3.26 -13.70
N CYS A 485 -12.02 -3.96 -12.93
CA CYS A 485 -12.41 -5.06 -12.04
C CYS A 485 -13.21 -6.16 -12.76
N ARG A 486 -12.97 -6.36 -14.07
CA ARG A 486 -13.57 -7.44 -14.86
C ARG A 486 -12.69 -8.69 -14.73
N GLY A 487 -13.32 -9.84 -14.49
CA GLY A 487 -12.64 -11.13 -14.53
C GLY A 487 -12.51 -11.62 -15.98
N GLU A 488 -11.43 -12.33 -16.28
CA GLU A 488 -11.44 -13.25 -17.42
C GLU A 488 -12.49 -14.33 -17.12
N GLU A 489 -13.32 -14.68 -18.11
CA GLU A 489 -14.13 -15.91 -18.05
C GLU A 489 -13.18 -17.07 -17.82
N GLU A 490 -13.26 -17.67 -16.63
CA GLU A 490 -12.57 -18.91 -16.31
C GLU A 490 -13.13 -19.97 -17.25
N GLY A 491 -12.30 -20.43 -18.20
CA GLY A 491 -12.63 -21.62 -18.99
C GLY A 491 -12.98 -22.75 -18.05
N GLU A 492 -14.14 -23.37 -18.28
CA GLU A 492 -14.69 -24.59 -17.65
C GLU A 492 -13.82 -25.21 -16.56
N GLY A 493 -13.90 -24.62 -15.37
CA GLY A 493 -13.34 -25.12 -14.12
C GLY A 493 -14.27 -24.69 -13.00
N ASP A 494 -15.40 -25.40 -12.88
CA ASP A 494 -16.41 -25.32 -11.81
C ASP A 494 -16.48 -24.00 -11.04
N GLY A 495 -17.20 -23.02 -11.58
CA GLY A 495 -18.43 -22.47 -10.99
C GLY A 495 -18.48 -22.03 -9.52
N SER A 496 -17.39 -22.01 -8.75
CA SER A 496 -17.38 -21.54 -7.38
C SER A 496 -16.81 -20.12 -7.31
N GLY A 497 -17.64 -19.14 -7.66
CA GLY A 497 -17.52 -17.85 -6.98
C GLY A 497 -17.56 -18.14 -5.48
N LEU A 498 -16.50 -17.79 -4.75
CA LEU A 498 -16.34 -18.12 -3.33
C LEU A 498 -17.38 -17.35 -2.48
N ARG A 499 -18.64 -17.75 -2.56
CA ARG A 499 -19.53 -17.79 -1.40
C ARG A 499 -19.12 -19.05 -0.66
N VAL A 500 -18.48 -18.90 0.49
CA VAL A 500 -18.40 -19.99 1.46
C VAL A 500 -19.83 -20.21 1.95
N VAL A 501 -20.55 -21.08 1.25
CA VAL A 501 -21.80 -21.70 1.70
C VAL A 501 -21.50 -23.19 1.65
N GLU A 502 -21.21 -23.79 2.80
CA GLU A 502 -21.18 -25.25 2.89
C GLU A 502 -22.61 -25.80 2.94
N ARG A 503 -22.75 -26.99 2.35
CA ARG A 503 -23.97 -27.77 2.24
C ARG A 503 -24.61 -28.02 3.60
N LYS A 504 -25.94 -27.91 3.66
CA LYS A 504 -26.73 -28.55 4.72
C LYS A 504 -26.59 -30.07 4.60
N ASP A 505 -26.07 -30.69 5.65
CA ASP A 505 -26.13 -32.14 5.83
C ASP A 505 -27.59 -32.60 5.90
N GLY A 506 -28.05 -33.20 4.80
CA GLY A 506 -29.20 -34.08 4.75
C GLY A 506 -28.70 -35.50 4.54
N ALA A 507 -28.95 -36.37 5.52
CA ALA A 507 -28.51 -37.76 5.53
C ALA A 507 -28.89 -38.54 4.27
N SER A 508 -27.92 -39.16 3.60
CA SER A 508 -27.99 -40.58 3.21
C SER A 508 -26.66 -41.06 2.61
N SER A 509 -26.32 -42.30 2.94
CA SER A 509 -25.16 -43.09 2.54
C SER A 509 -24.95 -43.24 1.03
N ALA A 510 -23.71 -43.10 0.56
CA ALA A 510 -22.94 -44.17 -0.12
C ALA A 510 -21.60 -43.66 -0.66
N ALA A 511 -20.54 -44.37 -0.28
CA ALA A 511 -19.20 -44.54 -0.87
C ALA A 511 -18.65 -43.51 -1.89
N GLY A 512 -17.48 -42.95 -1.54
CA GLY A 512 -16.40 -42.73 -2.53
C GLY A 512 -15.93 -41.30 -2.79
N ALA A 513 -15.58 -40.50 -1.77
CA ALA A 513 -14.67 -39.36 -1.93
C ALA A 513 -13.90 -39.11 -0.63
N ARG A 514 -12.59 -38.86 -0.73
CA ARG A 514 -11.68 -38.67 0.43
C ARG A 514 -12.12 -37.48 1.28
N ALA A 515 -12.42 -37.75 2.54
CA ALA A 515 -12.66 -36.78 3.59
C ALA A 515 -11.34 -36.18 4.13
N GLY A 516 -11.37 -34.89 4.49
CA GLY A 516 -10.48 -34.28 5.46
C GLY A 516 -9.30 -33.47 4.92
N GLN A 517 -9.55 -32.20 4.55
CA GLN A 517 -8.56 -31.14 4.81
C GLN A 517 -9.22 -30.12 5.77
N PRO A 518 -8.55 -29.71 6.87
CA PRO A 518 -9.08 -28.64 7.71
C PRO A 518 -9.20 -27.37 6.87
N GLN A 519 -10.27 -26.59 7.04
CA GLN A 519 -10.34 -25.24 6.49
C GLN A 519 -9.16 -24.43 7.04
N LEU A 520 -8.12 -24.25 6.22
CA LEU A 520 -6.88 -23.57 6.61
C LEU A 520 -7.00 -22.04 6.51
N LEU A 521 -8.10 -21.51 5.95
CA LEU A 521 -8.35 -20.07 5.85
C LEU A 521 -9.36 -19.65 6.93
N CYS A 522 -9.06 -18.56 7.64
CA CYS A 522 -9.95 -17.90 8.60
C CYS A 522 -10.15 -16.44 8.20
N SER A 523 -11.27 -15.83 8.54
CA SER A 523 -11.53 -14.43 8.26
C SER A 523 -10.86 -13.46 9.23
N VAL A 524 -10.28 -12.40 8.67
CA VAL A 524 -9.80 -11.20 9.35
C VAL A 524 -10.71 -9.99 9.11
N SER A 525 -11.78 -10.18 8.34
CA SER A 525 -12.82 -9.18 8.17
C SER A 525 -13.63 -9.10 9.47
N PRO A 526 -13.62 -7.95 10.18
CA PRO A 526 -14.41 -7.81 11.40
C PRO A 526 -15.93 -7.93 11.16
N PHE A 527 -16.38 -8.01 9.90
CA PHE A 527 -17.80 -8.17 9.54
C PHE A 527 -18.29 -9.60 9.55
N ASP A 528 -17.37 -10.54 9.46
CA ASP A 528 -17.68 -11.95 9.50
C ASP A 528 -17.79 -12.43 10.96
N ALA A 529 -17.45 -11.55 11.91
CA ALA A 529 -17.64 -11.78 13.34
C ALA A 529 -19.13 -11.95 13.67
N GLY A 530 -19.51 -13.16 14.07
CA GLY A 530 -20.89 -13.53 14.39
C GLY A 530 -21.66 -14.16 13.24
N ASP A 531 -21.05 -14.30 12.07
CA ASP A 531 -21.56 -15.20 11.04
C ASP A 531 -21.22 -16.65 11.45
N PRO A 532 -22.21 -17.52 11.73
CA PRO A 532 -21.95 -18.89 12.18
C PRO A 532 -21.23 -19.73 11.12
N ASP A 533 -21.27 -19.31 9.85
CA ASP A 533 -20.69 -20.02 8.72
C ASP A 533 -19.26 -19.52 8.40
N VAL A 534 -18.73 -18.53 9.13
CA VAL A 534 -17.37 -17.98 8.92
C VAL A 534 -16.47 -18.20 10.13
N ARG A 535 -15.35 -18.91 9.89
CA ARG A 535 -14.28 -19.10 10.87
C ARG A 535 -13.44 -17.84 11.02
N MET A 536 -13.52 -17.13 12.14
CA MET A 536 -12.68 -15.96 12.45
C MET A 536 -11.26 -16.35 12.90
N CYS A 537 -10.25 -15.56 12.53
CA CYS A 537 -8.86 -15.80 12.94
C CYS A 537 -8.60 -15.50 14.43
N SER A 538 -8.13 -16.49 15.18
CA SER A 538 -7.84 -16.43 16.63
C SER A 538 -6.79 -15.40 17.07
N LYS A 539 -5.87 -14.96 16.18
CA LYS A 539 -4.74 -14.07 16.53
C LYS A 539 -4.84 -12.61 16.04
N VAL A 540 -5.92 -12.23 15.33
CA VAL A 540 -6.08 -10.85 14.80
C VAL A 540 -6.76 -9.91 15.80
N PHE A 541 -7.56 -10.46 16.72
CA PHE A 541 -8.33 -9.67 17.68
C PHE A 541 -7.51 -9.11 18.85
N ASP A 542 -6.28 -9.58 19.06
CA ASP A 542 -5.37 -8.90 19.97
C ASP A 542 -4.72 -7.76 19.19
N LEU A 543 -5.19 -6.51 19.43
CA LEU A 543 -4.95 -5.25 18.72
C LEU A 543 -3.47 -4.90 18.36
N SER A 544 -2.53 -5.77 18.68
CA SER A 544 -1.16 -5.82 18.16
C SER A 544 -1.10 -6.53 16.79
N PHE A 545 -1.06 -5.73 15.72
CA PHE A 545 -0.67 -6.10 14.35
C PHE A 545 0.32 -7.30 14.29
N ARG A 546 -0.13 -8.48 13.83
CA ARG A 546 0.76 -9.60 13.48
C ARG A 546 0.31 -10.25 12.16
N PRO A 547 0.77 -9.74 11.00
CA PRO A 547 0.54 -10.39 9.72
C PRO A 547 1.39 -11.66 9.60
N TYR A 548 0.72 -12.76 9.30
CA TYR A 548 1.29 -13.96 8.68
C TYR A 548 0.33 -14.25 7.51
N GLY A 549 0.78 -14.20 6.23
CA GLY A 549 -0.11 -14.09 5.04
C GLY A 549 -0.71 -15.40 4.49
N PRO A 550 -1.42 -15.41 3.31
CA PRO A 550 -2.37 -14.45 2.74
C PRO A 550 -3.87 -14.86 2.95
N SER A 551 -4.96 -14.15 2.59
CA SER A 551 -5.36 -13.15 1.56
C SER A 551 -6.73 -12.49 1.89
N ALA A 552 -6.94 -11.21 1.57
CA ALA A 552 -8.25 -10.56 1.40
C ALA A 552 -9.38 -10.84 2.40
N GLY A 553 -9.20 -10.40 3.64
CA GLY A 553 -10.18 -10.72 4.66
C GLY A 553 -10.11 -12.18 5.10
N LEU A 554 -9.19 -13.00 4.57
CA LEU A 554 -8.83 -14.33 5.05
C LEU A 554 -7.32 -14.39 5.41
N MET A 555 -6.92 -15.25 6.35
CA MET A 555 -5.53 -15.59 6.67
C MET A 555 -5.43 -17.09 6.86
N CYS A 556 -4.25 -17.65 6.66
CA CYS A 556 -4.04 -19.05 6.96
C CYS A 556 -4.00 -19.32 8.48
N GLU A 557 -5.10 -19.85 9.03
CA GLU A 557 -5.17 -20.25 10.42
C GLU A 557 -4.46 -21.59 10.61
N ALA A 558 -3.32 -21.52 11.30
CA ALA A 558 -2.51 -22.65 11.76
C ALA A 558 -1.40 -23.18 10.85
N SER A 559 -0.85 -22.38 9.93
CA SER A 559 0.49 -22.69 9.44
C SER A 559 1.41 -21.46 9.42
N THR A 560 2.55 -21.58 10.10
CA THR A 560 3.77 -20.86 9.73
C THR A 560 4.37 -21.41 8.43
N ASP A 561 3.61 -22.23 7.68
CA ASP A 561 4.04 -23.00 6.52
C ASP A 561 3.17 -22.62 5.32
N LEU A 562 3.63 -21.63 4.56
CA LEU A 562 2.92 -21.08 3.39
C LEU A 562 2.59 -22.12 2.31
N VAL A 563 3.23 -23.29 2.34
CA VAL A 563 2.94 -24.39 1.41
C VAL A 563 1.51 -24.91 1.57
N ALA A 564 1.03 -25.02 2.80
CA ALA A 564 -0.30 -25.56 3.08
C ALA A 564 -1.43 -24.57 2.77
N CYS A 565 -1.10 -23.31 2.43
CA CYS A 565 -2.08 -22.25 2.33
C CYS A 565 -2.72 -22.16 0.93
N PRO A 566 -4.06 -22.29 0.81
CA PRO A 566 -4.75 -22.10 -0.47
C PRO A 566 -4.57 -20.68 -0.99
N ARG A 567 -4.37 -20.55 -2.30
CA ARG A 567 -4.27 -19.27 -3.00
C ARG A 567 -5.44 -19.16 -3.95
N PRO A 568 -6.52 -18.43 -3.60
CA PRO A 568 -7.77 -18.53 -4.33
C PRO A 568 -7.73 -17.94 -5.75
N TRP A 569 -6.64 -17.29 -6.13
CA TRP A 569 -6.50 -16.54 -7.40
C TRP A 569 -5.17 -16.82 -8.14
N SER A 570 -4.38 -17.83 -7.75
CA SER A 570 -3.01 -18.08 -8.25
C SER A 570 -2.89 -19.13 -9.34
#